data_AF-A0A8S3BXZ8-F1
#
_entry.id   AF-A0A8S3BXZ8-F1
#
_cell.length_a   1.000
_cell.length_b   1.000
_cell.length_c   1.000
_cell.angle_alpha   90.00
_cell.angle_beta   90.00
_cell.angle_gamma   90.00
#
_symmetry.space_group_name_H-M   'P 1'
#
loop_
_entity.id
_entity.type
_entity.pdbx_description
1 polymer ?
#
loop_
_entity_poly.entity_id
_entity_poly.type
_entity_poly.pdbx_seq_one_letter_code
_entity_poly.pdbx_strand_id
1 'polypeptide(L)'
;IRVNEQKTRQTEEQLAEIANAAFSDMLTESSTSVSDSRCHIMVDQWKGMSRDQLEDIRHQQLSQIAERQKRNDAEKSFDETWKKYSDAIAKQAIIVEQQIEGDRRKYNHCLANENKNLAKIQRERQDYLNSITSTKNIIMGNKPQIILYGLATSTCTQRVIATLAEKQLNFKLTSIDVAGGEHKNHELFADI
;
A
#
# COMPACT_ATOMS: atom_id res chain seq x y z
N ILE A 1 -56.32 94.89 -14.28
CA ILE A 1 -56.16 94.37 -12.90
C ILE A 1 -56.29 92.84 -12.89
N ARG A 2 -57.46 92.25 -13.21
CA ARG A 2 -57.66 90.79 -13.30
C ARG A 2 -56.66 89.99 -14.15
N VAL A 3 -56.23 90.52 -15.31
CA VAL A 3 -55.29 89.80 -16.21
C VAL A 3 -53.87 89.68 -15.61
N ASN A 4 -53.42 90.68 -14.85
CA ASN A 4 -52.11 90.62 -14.19
C ASN A 4 -52.13 89.66 -12.99
N GLU A 5 -53.22 89.64 -12.23
CA GLU A 5 -53.42 88.69 -11.13
C GLU A 5 -53.51 87.23 -11.61
N GLN A 6 -54.05 86.99 -12.82
CA GLN A 6 -54.05 85.66 -13.42
C GLN A 6 -52.66 85.22 -13.88
N LYS A 7 -51.84 86.12 -14.42
CA LYS A 7 -50.45 85.81 -14.79
C LYS A 7 -49.59 85.50 -13.58
N THR A 8 -49.72 86.24 -12.48
CA THR A 8 -48.97 85.95 -11.25
C THR A 8 -49.37 84.60 -10.66
N ARG A 9 -50.68 84.28 -10.66
CA ARG A 9 -51.16 82.95 -10.25
C ARG A 9 -50.60 81.83 -11.13
N GLN A 10 -50.61 82.00 -12.46
CA GLN A 10 -50.03 81.01 -13.37
C GLN A 10 -48.53 80.82 -13.13
N THR A 11 -47.77 81.89 -12.87
CA THR A 11 -46.34 81.76 -12.56
C THR A 11 -46.10 81.11 -11.20
N GLU A 12 -46.93 81.39 -10.20
CA GLU A 12 -46.86 80.76 -8.88
C GLU A 12 -47.20 79.27 -8.96
N GLU A 13 -48.23 78.90 -9.74
CA GLU A 13 -48.60 77.51 -10.02
C GLU A 13 -47.48 76.76 -10.75
N GLN A 14 -46.88 77.37 -11.78
CA GLN A 14 -45.75 76.80 -12.52
C GLN A 14 -44.51 76.61 -11.64
N LEU A 15 -44.20 77.60 -10.78
CA LEU A 15 -43.07 77.48 -9.85
C LEU A 15 -43.32 76.40 -8.79
N ALA A 16 -44.56 76.26 -8.31
CA ALA A 16 -44.94 75.20 -7.40
C ALA A 16 -44.83 73.81 -8.07
N GLU A 17 -45.22 73.69 -9.34
CA GLU A 17 -45.08 72.45 -10.11
C GLU A 17 -43.61 72.07 -10.32
N ILE A 18 -42.76 73.02 -10.71
CA ILE A 18 -41.32 72.81 -10.87
C ILE A 18 -40.68 72.41 -9.55
N ALA A 19 -41.05 73.08 -8.44
CA ALA A 19 -40.54 72.74 -7.12
C ALA A 19 -40.98 71.32 -6.72
N ASN A 20 -42.25 70.96 -6.91
CA ASN A 20 -42.76 69.63 -6.61
C ASN A 20 -42.08 68.54 -7.45
N ALA A 21 -41.81 68.81 -8.73
CA ALA A 21 -41.07 67.88 -9.59
C ALA A 21 -39.62 67.74 -9.14
N ALA A 22 -38.93 68.85 -8.85
CA ALA A 22 -37.54 68.84 -8.41
C ALA A 22 -37.34 68.12 -7.07
N PHE A 23 -38.28 68.25 -6.14
CA PHE A 23 -38.27 67.54 -4.85
C PHE A 23 -38.99 66.19 -4.88
N SER A 24 -39.44 65.75 -6.06
CA SER A 24 -40.04 64.42 -6.24
C SER A 24 -39.02 63.33 -5.94
N ASP A 25 -39.49 62.20 -5.43
CA ASP A 25 -38.67 61.00 -5.17
C ASP A 25 -38.00 60.46 -6.44
N MET A 26 -38.61 60.73 -7.60
CA MET A 26 -38.05 60.37 -8.91
C MET A 26 -36.75 61.14 -9.22
N LEU A 27 -36.62 62.41 -8.80
CA LEU A 27 -35.46 63.25 -9.10
C LEU A 27 -34.48 63.40 -7.93
N THR A 28 -34.95 63.26 -6.70
CA THR A 28 -34.10 63.33 -5.48
C THR A 28 -33.47 62.00 -5.10
N GLU A 29 -33.93 60.91 -5.71
CA GLU A 29 -33.50 59.55 -5.43
C GLU A 29 -33.47 59.20 -3.94
N SER A 30 -34.43 59.69 -3.16
CA SER A 30 -34.46 59.47 -1.73
C SER A 30 -34.56 57.98 -1.39
N SER A 31 -33.90 57.55 -0.31
CA SER A 31 -33.83 56.14 0.10
C SER A 31 -34.92 55.71 1.09
N THR A 32 -35.79 56.65 1.49
CA THR A 32 -36.76 56.48 2.57
C THR A 32 -37.93 55.57 2.19
N SER A 33 -38.24 55.44 0.89
CA SER A 33 -39.44 54.76 0.38
C SER A 33 -39.29 53.24 0.21
N VAL A 34 -38.10 52.67 0.43
CA VAL A 34 -37.72 51.34 -0.09
C VAL A 34 -38.35 50.16 0.69
N SER A 35 -38.93 50.39 1.88
CA SER A 35 -39.50 49.32 2.72
C SER A 35 -41.02 49.43 2.87
N ASP A 36 -41.72 48.32 2.66
CA ASP A 36 -43.14 48.17 3.00
C ASP A 36 -43.34 48.15 4.54
N SER A 37 -44.57 48.32 4.98
CA SER A 37 -45.09 48.14 6.35
C SER A 37 -44.65 46.86 7.06
N ARG A 38 -44.20 45.85 6.32
CA ARG A 38 -43.64 44.58 6.83
C ARG A 38 -42.11 44.55 6.85
N CYS A 39 -41.46 45.71 6.69
CA CYS A 39 -40.00 45.87 6.57
C CYS A 39 -39.39 45.05 5.42
N HIS A 40 -40.17 44.71 4.40
CA HIS A 40 -39.68 44.06 3.19
C HIS A 40 -39.27 45.10 2.16
N ILE A 41 -38.17 44.81 1.48
CA ILE A 41 -37.66 45.62 0.39
C ILE A 41 -38.60 45.52 -0.80
N MET A 42 -39.05 46.66 -1.31
CA MET A 42 -39.73 46.75 -2.60
C MET A 42 -38.71 46.56 -3.73
N VAL A 43 -38.89 45.50 -4.53
CA VAL A 43 -37.91 45.06 -5.55
C VAL A 43 -37.70 46.11 -6.63
N ASP A 44 -38.77 46.78 -7.03
CA ASP A 44 -38.82 47.83 -8.04
C ASP A 44 -38.20 49.16 -7.57
N GLN A 45 -38.09 49.37 -6.25
CA GLN A 45 -37.52 50.59 -5.65
C GLN A 45 -36.13 50.36 -5.05
N TRP A 46 -35.56 49.16 -5.18
CA TRP A 46 -34.24 48.85 -4.64
C TRP A 46 -33.12 49.50 -5.45
N LYS A 47 -32.36 50.38 -4.80
CA LYS A 47 -31.22 51.10 -5.41
C LYS A 47 -29.86 50.60 -4.93
N GLY A 48 -29.82 49.54 -4.14
CA GLY A 48 -28.60 48.98 -3.54
C GLY A 48 -28.62 48.99 -2.01
N MET A 49 -27.52 48.50 -1.41
CA MET A 49 -27.34 48.48 0.04
C MET A 49 -26.93 49.86 0.57
N SER A 50 -27.34 50.17 1.80
CA SER A 50 -26.87 51.35 2.50
C SER A 50 -25.35 51.29 2.72
N ARG A 51 -24.72 52.47 2.81
CA ARG A 51 -23.30 52.58 3.11
C ARG A 51 -22.93 51.87 4.42
N ASP A 52 -23.78 51.99 5.44
CA ASP A 52 -23.57 51.34 6.74
C ASP A 52 -23.59 49.81 6.59
N GLN A 53 -24.52 49.27 5.80
CA GLN A 53 -24.59 47.83 5.51
C GLN A 53 -23.35 47.35 4.74
N LEU A 54 -22.84 48.16 3.81
CA LEU A 54 -21.60 47.85 3.09
C LEU A 54 -20.38 47.90 4.01
N GLU A 55 -20.35 48.82 4.98
CA GLU A 55 -19.30 48.92 5.99
C GLU A 55 -19.33 47.70 6.93
N ASP A 56 -20.51 47.27 7.38
CA ASP A 56 -20.69 46.03 8.15
C ASP A 56 -20.18 44.79 7.39
N ILE A 57 -20.53 44.67 6.10
CA ILE A 57 -20.05 43.58 5.25
C ILE A 57 -18.52 43.61 5.14
N ARG A 58 -17.92 44.79 4.95
CA ARG A 58 -16.45 44.93 4.90
C ARG A 58 -15.81 44.52 6.22
N HIS A 59 -16.35 44.94 7.35
CA HIS A 59 -15.85 44.56 8.66
C HIS A 59 -15.90 43.03 8.84
N GLN A 60 -17.01 42.40 8.49
CA GLN A 60 -17.15 40.94 8.53
C GLN A 60 -16.13 40.23 7.63
N GLN A 61 -15.93 40.72 6.40
CA GLN A 61 -14.94 40.16 5.47
C GLN A 61 -13.52 40.25 6.04
N LEU A 62 -13.14 41.39 6.63
CA LEU A 62 -11.84 41.55 7.27
C LEU A 62 -11.65 40.59 8.45
N SER A 63 -12.68 40.42 9.29
CA SER A 63 -12.68 39.43 10.36
C SER A 63 -12.50 38.01 9.83
N GLN A 64 -13.21 37.65 8.75
CA GLN A 64 -13.08 36.33 8.12
C GLN A 64 -11.68 36.09 7.54
N ILE A 65 -11.08 37.10 6.90
CA ILE A 65 -9.71 37.02 6.37
C ILE A 65 -8.72 36.78 7.51
N ALA A 66 -8.84 37.55 8.61
CA ALA A 66 -7.97 37.40 9.76
C ALA A 66 -8.13 36.03 10.44
N GLU A 67 -9.36 35.53 10.58
CA GLU A 67 -9.62 34.19 11.14
C GLU A 67 -9.04 33.09 10.24
N ARG A 68 -9.24 33.20 8.93
CA ARG A 68 -8.68 32.25 7.95
C ARG A 68 -7.16 32.22 8.03
N GLN A 69 -6.51 33.38 8.14
CA GLN A 69 -5.05 33.44 8.28
C GLN A 69 -4.57 32.74 9.54
N LYS A 70 -5.19 33.02 10.70
CA LYS A 70 -4.88 32.32 11.96
C LYS A 70 -5.03 30.80 11.85
N ARG A 71 -6.09 30.34 11.18
CA ARG A 71 -6.34 28.92 10.95
C ARG A 71 -5.26 28.28 10.09
N ASN A 72 -4.89 28.93 8.99
CA ASN A 72 -3.85 28.45 8.09
C ASN A 72 -2.49 28.40 8.78
N ASP A 73 -2.17 29.39 9.62
CA ASP A 73 -0.90 29.42 10.36
C ASP A 73 -0.85 28.31 11.43
N ALA A 74 -1.98 28.03 12.08
CA ALA A 74 -2.11 26.91 13.00
C ALA A 74 -1.97 25.56 12.29
N GLU A 75 -2.59 25.38 11.12
CA GLU A 75 -2.49 24.18 10.30
C GLU A 75 -1.05 23.92 9.83
N LYS A 76 -0.36 24.96 9.33
CA LYS A 76 1.06 24.84 8.96
C LYS A 76 1.93 24.43 10.15
N SER A 77 1.70 25.03 11.32
CA SER A 77 2.44 24.69 12.54
C SER A 77 2.20 23.23 12.92
N PHE A 78 0.96 22.78 12.84
CA PHE A 78 0.59 21.38 13.08
C PHE A 78 1.29 20.45 12.08
N ASP A 79 1.22 20.74 10.79
CA ASP A 79 1.84 19.93 9.73
C ASP A 79 3.36 19.82 9.92
N GLU A 80 4.03 20.90 10.29
CA GLU A 80 5.46 20.88 10.59
C GLU A 80 5.78 19.97 11.78
N THR A 81 4.99 20.03 12.86
CA THR A 81 5.17 19.16 14.02
C THR A 81 4.89 17.70 13.68
N TRP A 82 3.85 17.45 12.88
CA TRP A 82 3.49 16.12 12.42
C TRP A 82 4.56 15.52 11.52
N LYS A 83 5.13 16.32 10.61
CA LYS A 83 6.23 15.92 9.75
C LYS A 83 7.47 15.53 10.56
N LYS A 84 7.85 16.35 11.54
CA LYS A 84 8.98 16.04 12.45
C LYS A 84 8.75 14.73 13.22
N TYR A 85 7.53 14.52 13.71
CA TYR A 85 7.15 13.30 14.42
C TYR A 85 7.21 12.06 13.50
N SER A 86 6.64 12.17 12.30
CA SER A 86 6.68 11.12 11.28
C SER A 86 8.12 10.77 10.88
N ASP A 87 8.97 11.77 10.65
CA ASP A 87 10.38 11.57 10.32
C ASP A 87 11.13 10.87 11.45
N ALA A 88 10.84 11.20 12.72
CA ALA A 88 11.43 10.55 13.87
C ALA A 88 11.02 9.07 13.96
N ILE A 89 9.75 8.76 13.73
CA ILE A 89 9.25 7.37 13.68
C ILE A 89 9.94 6.60 12.56
N ALA A 90 10.02 7.18 11.35
CA ALA A 90 10.66 6.51 10.21
C ALA A 90 12.13 6.20 10.50
N LYS A 91 12.87 7.13 11.11
CA LYS A 91 14.25 6.91 11.55
C LYS A 91 14.35 5.79 12.58
N GLN A 92 13.46 5.79 13.57
CA GLN A 92 13.45 4.75 14.60
C GLN A 92 13.15 3.36 14.01
N ALA A 93 12.22 3.27 13.07
CA ALA A 93 11.90 2.03 12.37
C ALA A 93 13.11 1.47 11.61
N ILE A 94 13.84 2.33 10.88
CA ILE A 94 15.06 1.94 10.16
C ILE A 94 16.13 1.39 11.12
N ILE A 95 16.34 2.05 12.27
CA ILE A 95 17.33 1.60 13.26
C ILE A 95 16.97 0.21 13.79
N VAL A 96 15.70 0.01 14.15
CA VAL A 96 15.21 -1.29 14.65
C VAL A 96 15.36 -2.38 13.59
N GLU A 97 15.03 -2.08 12.33
CA GLU A 97 15.18 -3.03 11.23
C GLU A 97 16.65 -3.44 11.02
N GLN A 98 17.58 -2.49 11.07
CA GLN A 98 19.01 -2.76 10.97
C GLN A 98 19.52 -3.63 12.12
N GLN A 99 19.02 -3.41 13.35
CA GLN A 99 19.36 -4.24 14.50
C GLN A 99 18.88 -5.69 14.32
N ILE A 100 17.62 -5.86 13.94
CA ILE A 100 17.03 -7.19 13.66
C ILE A 100 17.84 -7.90 12.58
N GLU A 101 18.20 -7.20 11.51
CA GLU A 101 18.95 -7.79 10.41
C GLU A 101 20.38 -8.16 10.82
N GLY A 102 21.04 -7.32 11.61
CA GLY A 102 22.35 -7.59 12.17
C GLY A 102 22.35 -8.84 13.06
N ASP A 103 21.36 -8.98 13.94
CA ASP A 103 21.23 -10.13 14.81
C ASP A 103 20.87 -11.40 14.05
N ARG A 104 20.00 -11.30 13.04
CA ARG A 104 19.71 -12.40 12.10
C ARG A 104 20.97 -12.88 11.39
N ARG A 105 21.84 -11.97 10.94
CA ARG A 105 23.12 -12.33 10.30
C ARG A 105 24.05 -13.05 11.26
N LYS A 106 24.19 -12.58 12.49
CA LYS A 106 25.01 -13.24 13.53
C LYS A 106 24.47 -14.64 13.84
N TYR A 107 23.17 -14.76 14.03
CA TYR A 107 22.51 -16.04 14.27
C TYR A 107 22.74 -17.02 13.13
N ASN A 108 22.51 -16.59 11.89
CA ASN A 108 22.73 -17.41 10.70
C ASN A 108 24.21 -17.82 10.56
N HIS A 109 25.14 -16.94 10.93
CA HIS A 109 26.57 -17.26 10.91
C HIS A 109 26.92 -18.36 11.93
N CYS A 110 26.43 -18.24 13.17
CA CYS A 110 26.62 -19.26 14.19
C CYS A 110 26.02 -20.60 13.76
N LEU A 111 24.78 -20.59 13.25
CA LEU A 111 24.10 -21.79 12.75
C LEU A 111 24.87 -22.43 11.59
N ALA A 112 25.41 -21.63 10.67
CA ALA A 112 26.22 -22.14 9.56
C ALA A 112 27.52 -22.81 10.06
N ASN A 113 28.17 -22.27 11.09
CA ASN A 113 29.36 -22.88 11.69
C ASN A 113 29.02 -24.19 12.41
N GLU A 114 27.90 -24.23 13.14
CA GLU A 114 27.44 -25.46 13.78
C GLU A 114 27.11 -26.55 12.75
N ASN A 115 26.38 -26.21 11.69
CA ASN A 115 26.08 -27.13 10.59
C ASN A 115 27.36 -27.66 9.92
N LYS A 116 28.42 -26.84 9.77
CA LYS A 116 29.71 -27.30 9.27
C LYS A 116 30.35 -28.33 10.21
N ASN A 117 30.32 -28.08 11.52
CA ASN A 117 30.86 -29.00 12.52
C ASN A 117 30.08 -30.33 12.54
N LEU A 118 28.75 -30.26 12.52
CA LEU A 118 27.88 -31.43 12.45
C LEU A 118 28.12 -32.24 11.17
N ALA A 119 28.25 -31.58 10.02
CA ALA A 119 28.55 -32.25 8.75
C ALA A 119 29.92 -32.95 8.77
N LYS A 120 30.92 -32.34 9.42
CA LYS A 120 32.23 -32.96 9.62
C LYS A 120 32.12 -34.23 10.48
N ILE A 121 31.46 -34.14 11.64
CA ILE A 121 31.26 -35.27 12.55
C ILE A 121 30.48 -36.40 11.85
N GLN A 122 29.44 -36.05 11.10
CA GLN A 122 28.64 -37.02 10.35
C GLN A 122 29.49 -37.74 9.29
N ARG A 123 30.34 -37.00 8.56
CA ARG A 123 31.26 -37.59 7.58
C ARG A 123 32.24 -38.55 8.24
N GLU A 124 32.91 -38.13 9.32
CA GLU A 124 33.87 -38.97 10.06
C GLU A 124 33.19 -40.25 10.60
N ARG A 125 31.97 -40.13 11.12
CA ARG A 125 31.19 -41.28 11.58
C ARG A 125 30.83 -42.22 10.42
N GLN A 126 30.43 -41.67 9.27
CA GLN A 126 30.11 -42.47 8.10
C GLN A 126 31.35 -43.21 7.59
N ASP A 127 32.50 -42.55 7.55
CA ASP A 127 33.78 -43.16 7.15
C ASP A 127 34.16 -44.32 8.10
N TYR A 128 33.97 -44.13 9.42
CA TYR A 128 34.14 -45.20 10.40
C TYR A 128 33.19 -46.38 10.15
N LEU A 129 31.90 -46.12 9.96
CA LEU A 129 30.91 -47.18 9.66
C LEU A 129 31.22 -47.90 8.35
N ASN A 130 31.66 -47.17 7.32
CA ASN A 130 32.07 -47.74 6.04
C ASN A 130 33.31 -48.64 6.20
N SER A 131 34.28 -48.23 7.02
CA SER A 131 35.48 -49.04 7.31
C SER A 131 35.14 -50.32 8.08
N ILE A 132 34.25 -50.24 9.09
CA ILE A 132 33.73 -51.43 9.79
C ILE A 132 32.97 -52.34 8.84
N THR A 133 32.09 -51.78 8.02
CA THR A 133 31.25 -52.58 7.10
C THR A 133 32.14 -53.27 6.08
N SER A 134 33.15 -52.58 5.54
CA SER A 134 34.13 -53.15 4.63
C SER A 134 34.94 -54.28 5.27
N THR A 135 35.44 -54.08 6.50
CA THR A 135 36.18 -55.13 7.22
C THR A 135 35.29 -56.31 7.59
N LYS A 136 34.07 -56.08 8.07
CA LYS A 136 33.07 -57.15 8.30
C LYS A 136 32.78 -57.94 7.02
N ASN A 137 32.60 -57.26 5.89
CA ASN A 137 32.36 -57.92 4.60
C ASN A 137 33.55 -58.79 4.17
N ILE A 138 34.79 -58.33 4.39
CA ILE A 138 36.01 -59.11 4.13
C ILE A 138 36.06 -60.35 5.04
N ILE A 139 35.83 -60.19 6.36
CA ILE A 139 35.88 -61.28 7.34
C ILE A 139 34.79 -62.32 7.07
N MET A 140 33.57 -61.88 6.76
CA MET A 140 32.44 -62.77 6.46
C MET A 140 32.50 -63.36 5.03
N GLY A 141 33.50 -63.01 4.22
CA GLY A 141 33.58 -63.43 2.82
C GLY A 141 32.43 -62.91 1.95
N ASN A 142 31.68 -61.92 2.45
CA ASN A 142 30.57 -61.29 1.75
C ASN A 142 31.14 -60.32 0.70
N LYS A 143 31.50 -60.88 -0.47
CA LYS A 143 31.62 -60.09 -1.69
C LYS A 143 30.24 -59.47 -1.97
N PRO A 144 30.15 -58.17 -2.31
CA PRO A 144 28.87 -57.55 -2.66
C PRO A 144 28.24 -58.36 -3.80
N GLN A 145 27.09 -58.98 -3.51
CA GLN A 145 26.35 -59.78 -4.47
C GLN A 145 25.34 -58.86 -5.14
N ILE A 146 25.60 -58.51 -6.40
CA ILE A 146 24.68 -57.68 -7.19
C ILE A 146 23.40 -58.51 -7.42
N ILE A 147 22.24 -58.00 -6.99
CA ILE A 147 20.97 -58.67 -7.27
C ILE A 147 20.52 -58.21 -8.65
N LEU A 148 20.53 -59.14 -9.60
CA LEU A 148 20.02 -58.90 -10.96
C LEU A 148 18.57 -59.37 -11.02
N TYR A 149 17.68 -58.43 -11.27
CA TYR A 149 16.26 -58.69 -11.43
C TYR A 149 15.93 -58.87 -12.91
N GLY A 150 15.39 -60.03 -13.30
CA GLY A 150 14.97 -60.27 -14.68
C GLY A 150 14.82 -61.74 -15.08
N LEU A 151 14.29 -61.97 -16.28
CA LEU A 151 14.11 -63.32 -16.81
C LEU A 151 15.39 -63.83 -17.46
N ALA A 152 15.89 -65.00 -17.04
CA ALA A 152 17.16 -65.58 -17.50
C ALA A 152 17.29 -65.74 -19.03
N THR A 153 16.16 -65.92 -19.71
CA THR A 153 16.09 -66.11 -21.17
C THR A 153 16.04 -64.79 -21.95
N SER A 154 15.85 -63.66 -21.27
CA SER A 154 15.77 -62.37 -21.93
C SER A 154 17.13 -61.92 -22.45
N THR A 155 17.18 -61.45 -23.70
CA THR A 155 18.40 -60.93 -24.33
C THR A 155 18.98 -59.71 -23.62
N CYS A 156 18.18 -58.93 -22.89
CA CYS A 156 18.72 -57.84 -22.05
C CYS A 156 19.39 -58.38 -20.78
N THR A 157 18.75 -59.32 -20.08
CA THR A 157 19.30 -59.94 -18.86
C THR A 157 20.58 -60.72 -19.17
N GLN A 158 20.62 -61.46 -20.28
CA GLN A 158 21.81 -62.18 -20.71
C GLN A 158 22.99 -61.27 -21.05
N ARG A 159 22.74 -60.09 -21.65
CA ARG A 159 23.81 -59.10 -21.90
C ARG A 159 24.41 -58.60 -20.59
N VAL A 160 23.57 -58.30 -19.60
CA VAL A 160 24.03 -57.87 -18.28
C VAL A 160 24.79 -59.02 -17.58
N ILE A 161 24.27 -60.24 -17.61
CA ILE A 161 24.96 -61.43 -17.09
C ILE A 161 26.34 -61.60 -17.73
N ALA A 162 26.44 -61.49 -19.06
CA ALA A 162 27.70 -61.62 -19.79
C ALA A 162 28.71 -60.55 -19.34
N THR A 163 28.27 -59.29 -19.21
CA THR A 163 29.14 -58.20 -18.72
C THR A 163 29.57 -58.38 -17.26
N LEU A 164 28.67 -58.89 -16.40
CA LEU A 164 28.98 -59.17 -15.00
C LEU A 164 29.98 -60.33 -14.87
N ALA A 165 29.81 -61.37 -15.70
CA ALA A 165 30.74 -62.49 -15.79
C ALA A 165 32.12 -62.05 -16.32
N GLU A 166 32.17 -61.19 -17.34
CA GLU A 166 33.42 -60.63 -17.88
C GLU A 166 34.20 -59.82 -16.82
N LYS A 167 33.48 -59.05 -15.99
CA LYS A 167 34.06 -58.27 -14.89
C LYS A 167 34.34 -59.08 -13.62
N GLN A 168 34.07 -60.38 -13.63
CA GLN A 168 34.26 -61.28 -12.48
C GLN A 168 33.52 -60.81 -11.22
N LEU A 169 32.34 -60.22 -11.39
CA LEU A 169 31.50 -59.73 -10.29
C LEU A 169 30.53 -60.83 -9.83
N ASN A 170 30.36 -60.98 -8.52
CA ASN A 170 29.38 -61.90 -7.95
C ASN A 170 27.97 -61.31 -8.08
N PHE A 171 27.02 -62.07 -8.63
CA PHE A 171 25.63 -61.65 -8.76
C PHE A 171 24.65 -62.77 -8.40
N LYS A 172 23.42 -62.40 -8.03
CA LYS A 172 22.28 -63.30 -7.80
C LYS A 172 21.20 -62.96 -8.80
N LEU A 173 20.81 -63.90 -9.66
CA LEU A 173 19.65 -63.71 -10.54
C LEU A 173 18.37 -64.02 -9.77
N THR A 174 17.51 -63.02 -9.63
CA THR A 174 16.16 -63.18 -9.08
C THR A 174 15.18 -63.05 -10.25
N SER A 175 14.49 -64.14 -10.57
CA SER A 175 13.47 -64.12 -11.62
C SER A 175 12.28 -63.30 -11.15
N ILE A 176 11.92 -62.29 -11.95
CA ILE A 176 10.68 -61.53 -11.79
C ILE A 176 9.73 -62.00 -12.87
N ASP A 177 8.48 -62.27 -12.50
CA ASP A 177 7.44 -62.53 -13.48
C ASP A 177 6.98 -61.20 -14.13
N VAL A 178 7.41 -61.01 -15.38
CA VAL A 178 7.04 -59.83 -16.17
C VAL A 178 5.61 -59.94 -16.69
N ALA A 179 5.10 -61.17 -16.90
CA ALA A 179 3.74 -61.41 -17.40
C ALA A 179 2.69 -61.19 -16.30
N GLY A 180 3.02 -61.57 -15.05
CA GLY A 180 2.19 -61.33 -13.85
C GLY A 180 2.22 -59.89 -13.32
N GLY A 181 3.07 -59.01 -13.86
CA GLY A 181 3.12 -57.59 -13.48
C GLY A 181 3.97 -57.27 -12.23
N GLU A 182 4.72 -58.23 -11.71
CA GLU A 182 5.48 -58.10 -10.45
C GLU A 182 6.54 -57.00 -10.50
N HIS A 183 7.09 -56.70 -11.69
CA HIS A 183 8.04 -55.60 -11.93
C HIS A 183 7.51 -54.19 -11.56
N LYS A 184 6.21 -54.05 -11.28
CA LYS A 184 5.57 -52.79 -10.86
C LYS A 184 5.39 -52.68 -9.35
N ASN A 185 5.71 -53.73 -8.58
CA ASN A 185 5.59 -53.70 -7.13
C ASN A 185 6.72 -52.84 -6.53
N HIS A 186 6.33 -51.80 -5.79
CA HIS A 186 7.24 -50.84 -5.18
C HIS A 186 8.18 -51.49 -4.13
N GLU A 187 7.76 -52.58 -3.52
CA GLU A 187 8.54 -53.32 -2.51
C GLU A 187 9.82 -53.94 -3.08
N LEU A 188 9.86 -54.27 -4.38
CA LEU A 188 11.07 -54.81 -5.03
C LEU A 188 12.22 -53.79 -5.11
N PHE A 189 11.92 -52.50 -4.93
CA PHE A 189 12.89 -51.39 -4.99
C PHE A 189 13.06 -50.68 -3.63
N ALA A 190 12.45 -51.18 -2.55
CA ALA A 190 12.50 -50.53 -1.24
C ALA A 190 13.86 -50.65 -0.53
N ASP A 191 14.68 -51.60 -0.94
CA ASP A 191 16.00 -51.91 -0.36
C ASP A 191 17.20 -51.37 -1.20
N ILE A 192 16.94 -50.53 -2.21
CA ILE A 192 17.97 -49.82 -3.02
C ILE A 192 18.14 -48.40 -2.48
#